data_AF-A0A2I1GRI2-F1
#
_entry.id   AF-A0A2I1GRI2-F1
#
_cell.length_a   1.000
_cell.length_b   1.000
_cell.length_c   1.000
_cell.angle_alpha   90.00
_cell.angle_beta   90.00
_cell.angle_gamma   90.00
#
_symmetry.space_group_name_H-M   'P 1'
#
loop_
_entity.id
_entity.type
_entity.pdbx_description
1 polymer ?
#
loop_
_entity_poly.entity_id
_entity_poly.type
_entity_poly.pdbx_seq_one_letter_code
_entity_poly.pdbx_strand_id
1 'polypeptide(L)'
;MIEPGVITTIHNLPQSLRQDPGNVLTSTSDTHMSTTDTHPPPFKEGHTWSDKLGILIPTDLIPYVTEEPIYVSKRQEKLKGKQHEPGSKGWLDAFYARKNHQESVDAFKLYEDRLSARAKLWGTSANSIEYREGMVKDLSAFQDHYHQKITALTDRQLFLHDKIKRGKSVHKTNQQLVKLEKELAQFKIDYFSVMDDNASHYRYKGHTSDDTKELEFRPNKRITPSSTGISRSHDHIKKARSALLIKED
;
A
#
# COMPACT_ATOMS: atom_id res chain seq x y z
N MET A 1 5.02 30.88 -37.53
CA MET A 1 4.18 32.08 -37.31
C MET A 1 3.65 31.98 -35.89
N ILE A 2 4.34 32.67 -34.99
CA ILE A 2 4.09 32.67 -33.54
C ILE A 2 3.80 34.13 -33.21
N GLU A 3 2.62 34.40 -32.66
CA GLU A 3 2.22 35.70 -32.13
C GLU A 3 2.21 35.59 -30.59
N PRO A 4 3.08 36.31 -29.87
CA PRO A 4 2.98 36.49 -28.43
C PRO A 4 2.48 37.91 -28.09
N GLY A 5 1.49 38.01 -27.22
CA GLY A 5 1.06 39.27 -26.62
C GLY A 5 0.45 39.00 -25.25
N VAL A 6 0.52 39.86 -24.23
CA VAL A 6 1.18 41.14 -23.99
C VAL A 6 1.31 41.19 -22.45
N ILE A 7 2.49 41.51 -21.92
CA ILE A 7 2.69 41.81 -20.49
C ILE A 7 2.63 43.33 -20.35
N THR A 8 1.71 43.83 -19.51
CA THR A 8 1.65 45.25 -19.15
C THR A 8 2.15 45.42 -17.72
N THR A 9 3.32 46.03 -17.61
CA THR A 9 3.93 46.58 -16.38
C THR A 9 3.57 48.07 -16.29
N ILE A 10 4.09 48.71 -15.23
CA ILE A 10 4.29 50.14 -14.96
C ILE A 10 3.10 50.78 -14.18
N HIS A 11 3.23 51.51 -13.06
CA HIS A 11 4.18 52.53 -12.58
C HIS A 11 4.21 52.57 -11.03
N ASN A 12 5.39 52.57 -10.39
CA ASN A 12 6.24 53.71 -9.96
C ASN A 12 5.67 54.64 -8.86
N LEU A 13 6.42 54.67 -7.75
CA LEU A 13 6.46 55.61 -6.62
C LEU A 13 6.75 57.07 -7.09
N PRO A 14 6.58 58.11 -6.24
CA PRO A 14 7.78 58.65 -5.56
C PRO A 14 7.60 59.31 -4.16
N GLN A 15 8.68 59.20 -3.36
CA GLN A 15 9.41 60.20 -2.51
C GLN A 15 8.66 61.02 -1.44
N SER A 16 9.03 60.93 -0.14
CA SER A 16 10.19 61.49 0.60
C SER A 16 10.04 62.94 1.08
N LEU A 17 10.06 63.14 2.41
CA LEU A 17 10.53 64.32 3.20
C LEU A 17 10.24 63.94 4.68
N ARG A 18 11.06 64.11 5.71
CA ARG A 18 12.04 65.16 6.06
C ARG A 18 12.82 64.66 7.31
N GLN A 19 14.12 64.95 7.39
CA GLN A 19 14.90 64.91 8.63
C GLN A 19 14.77 66.25 9.36
N ASP A 20 14.74 66.23 10.70
CA ASP A 20 15.37 67.28 11.54
C ASP A 20 15.71 66.71 12.94
N PRO A 21 16.91 66.96 13.51
CA PRO A 21 17.29 66.57 14.86
C PRO A 21 17.33 67.77 15.84
N GLY A 22 16.89 67.61 17.09
CA GLY A 22 16.91 68.71 18.07
C GLY A 22 16.41 68.39 19.49
N ASN A 23 17.16 67.55 20.19
CA ASN A 23 17.54 67.52 21.62
C ASN A 23 16.84 68.39 22.75
N VAL A 24 16.65 67.73 23.94
CA VAL A 24 16.75 68.22 25.37
C VAL A 24 15.46 68.79 26.04
N LEU A 25 14.96 68.50 27.28
CA LEU A 25 15.38 67.87 28.57
C LEU A 25 14.15 67.36 29.40
N THR A 26 14.37 66.35 30.26
CA THR A 26 13.72 65.95 31.56
C THR A 26 12.20 65.80 31.73
N SER A 27 11.76 64.58 32.08
CA SER A 27 11.16 64.29 33.40
C SER A 27 10.96 62.77 33.60
N THR A 28 11.39 62.28 34.76
CA THR A 28 11.26 60.93 35.32
C THR A 28 9.81 60.48 35.54
N SER A 29 9.52 59.19 35.29
CA SER A 29 8.99 58.22 36.27
C SER A 29 8.45 56.95 35.58
N ASP A 30 9.12 55.84 35.88
CA ASP A 30 8.65 54.45 36.00
C ASP A 30 7.42 53.97 35.22
N THR A 31 7.65 53.08 34.26
CA THR A 31 6.96 51.79 34.14
C THR A 31 7.87 50.87 33.32
N HIS A 32 8.52 49.91 33.98
CA HIS A 32 9.17 48.79 33.28
C HIS A 32 8.09 47.88 32.66
N MET A 33 7.61 48.25 31.47
CA MET A 33 7.04 47.29 30.55
C MET A 33 8.20 46.56 29.88
N SER A 34 8.40 45.31 30.28
CA SER A 34 9.29 44.41 29.55
C SER A 34 8.69 44.19 28.17
N THR A 35 9.15 44.97 27.20
CA THR A 35 8.86 44.78 25.77
C THR A 35 9.28 43.36 25.42
N THR A 36 8.32 42.47 25.26
CA THR A 36 8.57 41.16 24.66
C THR A 36 8.88 41.45 23.19
N ASP A 37 10.17 41.49 22.86
CA ASP A 37 10.68 41.55 21.50
C ASP A 37 10.11 40.34 20.75
N THR A 38 8.96 40.53 20.12
CA THR A 38 8.30 39.50 19.32
C THR A 38 8.94 39.56 17.95
N HIS A 39 10.12 38.94 17.83
CA HIS A 39 10.65 38.63 16.51
C HIS A 39 9.59 37.81 15.76
N PRO A 40 9.26 38.14 14.49
CA PRO A 40 8.34 37.33 13.72
C PRO A 40 8.90 35.90 13.67
N PRO A 41 8.06 34.87 13.88
CA PRO A 41 8.52 33.49 13.89
C PRO A 41 9.25 33.20 12.56
N PRO A 42 10.41 32.52 12.60
CA PRO A 42 11.17 32.26 11.39
C PRO A 42 10.32 31.44 10.41
N PHE A 43 10.01 32.00 9.25
CA PHE A 43 9.25 31.27 8.24
C PHE A 43 10.17 30.31 7.49
N LYS A 44 9.82 29.01 7.46
CA LYS A 44 10.36 28.06 6.50
C LYS A 44 9.22 27.28 5.88
N GLU A 45 9.27 27.12 4.57
CA GLU A 45 8.29 26.32 3.83
C GLU A 45 8.22 24.89 4.39
N GLY A 46 7.01 24.35 4.50
CA GLY A 46 6.75 23.03 5.08
C GLY A 46 6.88 22.93 6.60
N HIS A 47 7.17 24.02 7.32
CA HIS A 47 7.29 24.03 8.78
C HIS A 47 6.35 25.04 9.40
N THR A 48 5.87 24.73 10.60
CA THR A 48 4.99 25.59 11.39
C THR A 48 5.66 25.88 12.74
N TRP A 49 5.57 27.13 13.19
CA TRP A 49 6.04 27.53 14.50
C TRP A 49 5.15 26.95 15.60
N SER A 50 5.74 26.36 16.63
CA SER A 50 5.03 25.91 17.82
C SER A 50 5.24 26.88 18.96
N ASP A 51 4.19 27.64 19.31
CA ASP A 51 4.23 28.60 20.43
C ASP A 51 4.56 27.94 21.76
N LYS A 52 4.18 26.68 21.93
CA LYS A 52 4.40 25.91 23.17
C LYS A 52 5.85 25.45 23.34
N LEU A 53 6.49 25.05 22.24
CA LEU A 53 7.83 24.48 22.26
C LEU A 53 8.91 25.49 21.86
N GLY A 54 8.52 26.65 21.33
CA GLY A 54 9.43 27.70 20.88
C GLY A 54 10.33 27.27 19.72
N ILE A 55 9.86 26.35 18.87
CA ILE A 55 10.64 25.77 17.77
C ILE A 55 9.80 25.65 16.49
N LEU A 56 10.50 25.59 15.35
CA LEU A 56 9.93 25.19 14.07
C LEU A 56 9.73 23.67 14.03
N ILE A 57 8.53 23.22 13.67
CA ILE A 57 8.21 21.80 13.54
C ILE A 57 7.73 21.54 12.10
N PRO A 58 8.16 20.44 11.45
CA PRO A 58 7.56 20.00 10.20
C PRO A 58 6.02 19.92 10.30
N THR A 59 5.33 20.48 9.30
CA THR A 59 3.88 20.68 9.35
C THR A 59 3.11 19.36 9.42
N ASP A 60 3.66 18.34 8.78
CA ASP A 60 3.15 16.98 8.75
C ASP A 60 3.27 16.25 10.10
N LEU A 61 4.14 16.72 11.01
CA LEU A 61 4.30 16.18 12.35
C LEU A 61 3.38 16.81 13.38
N ILE A 62 2.82 18.00 13.13
CA ILE A 62 2.01 18.75 14.11
C ILE A 62 0.92 17.90 14.77
N PRO A 63 0.12 17.08 14.04
CA PRO A 63 -0.94 16.28 14.66
C PRO A 63 -0.42 15.21 15.62
N TYR A 64 0.86 14.83 15.49
CA TYR A 64 1.49 13.75 16.26
C TYR A 64 2.33 14.25 17.43
N VAL A 65 2.61 15.56 17.49
CA VAL A 65 3.35 16.18 18.59
C VAL A 65 2.51 16.17 19.86
N THR A 66 3.02 15.52 20.90
CA THR A 66 2.41 15.52 22.24
C THR A 66 3.28 16.28 23.23
N GLU A 67 2.66 16.73 24.30
CA GLU A 67 3.34 17.40 25.43
C GLU A 67 4.14 16.41 26.31
N GLU A 68 4.01 15.12 26.06
CA GLU A 68 4.75 14.08 26.80
C GLU A 68 6.25 14.11 26.50
N PRO A 69 7.10 13.98 27.53
CA PRO A 69 8.54 13.95 27.36
C PRO A 69 8.99 12.70 26.59
N ILE A 70 9.81 12.90 25.55
CA ILE A 70 10.42 11.80 24.80
C ILE A 70 11.76 11.44 25.47
N TYR A 71 11.81 10.26 26.07
CA TYR A 71 13.02 9.78 26.72
C TYR A 71 13.99 9.14 25.71
N VAL A 72 15.29 9.27 25.98
CA VAL A 72 16.34 8.70 25.10
C VAL A 72 16.35 7.16 25.10
N SER A 73 15.70 6.54 26.08
CA SER A 73 15.54 5.09 26.17
C SER A 73 14.41 4.72 27.12
N LYS A 74 13.88 3.49 27.00
CA LYS A 74 12.89 2.92 27.94
C LYS A 74 13.37 2.86 29.39
N ARG A 75 14.69 2.73 29.62
CA ARG A 75 15.25 2.79 30.98
C ARG A 75 15.12 4.19 31.56
N GLN A 76 15.46 5.21 30.76
CA GLN A 76 15.33 6.61 31.16
C GLN A 76 13.87 7.03 31.32
N GLU A 77 12.96 6.46 30.54
CA GLU A 77 11.52 6.62 30.71
C GLU A 77 11.04 6.11 32.07
N LYS A 78 11.46 4.90 32.46
CA LYS A 78 11.13 4.31 33.78
C LYS A 78 11.70 5.13 34.94
N LEU A 79 12.93 5.65 34.77
CA LEU A 79 13.61 6.45 35.78
C LEU A 79 13.23 7.94 35.73
N LYS A 80 12.38 8.35 34.77
CA LYS A 80 12.09 9.75 34.45
C LYS A 80 13.36 10.61 34.31
N GLY A 81 14.41 10.00 33.76
CA GLY A 81 15.73 10.58 33.61
C GLY A 81 15.89 11.34 32.30
N LYS A 82 16.94 11.04 31.53
CA LYS A 82 17.35 11.82 30.35
C LYS A 82 16.29 11.81 29.24
N GLN A 83 15.91 13.02 28.83
CA GLN A 83 14.96 13.29 27.75
C GLN A 83 15.68 13.86 26.52
N HIS A 84 15.05 13.72 25.35
CA HIS A 84 15.46 14.44 24.16
C HIS A 84 14.98 15.88 24.25
N GLU A 85 15.87 16.82 23.92
CA GLU A 85 15.52 18.23 23.81
C GLU A 85 14.55 18.44 22.62
N PRO A 86 13.52 19.30 22.78
CA PRO A 86 12.63 19.66 21.68
C PRO A 86 13.40 20.13 20.44
N GLY A 87 13.05 19.59 19.27
CA GLY A 87 13.70 19.92 18.00
C GLY A 87 15.03 19.18 17.72
N SER A 88 15.56 18.41 18.68
CA SER A 88 16.72 17.55 18.42
C SER A 88 16.38 16.42 17.45
N LYS A 89 17.39 15.83 16.78
CA LYS A 89 17.17 14.72 15.83
C LYS A 89 16.42 13.55 16.46
N GLY A 90 16.82 13.13 17.67
CA GLY A 90 16.15 12.01 18.36
C GLY A 90 14.72 12.34 18.79
N TRP A 91 14.42 13.61 19.06
CA TRP A 91 13.07 14.08 19.33
C TRP A 91 12.19 14.00 18.07
N LEU A 92 12.69 14.48 16.93
CA LEU A 92 11.99 14.41 15.64
C LEU A 92 11.80 12.96 15.19
N ASP A 93 12.84 12.12 15.30
CA ASP A 93 12.78 10.70 14.93
C ASP A 93 11.66 9.95 15.68
N ALA A 94 11.42 10.29 16.95
CA ALA A 94 10.33 9.69 17.73
C ALA A 94 8.94 10.08 17.22
N PHE A 95 8.75 11.33 16.79
CA PHE A 95 7.48 11.76 16.19
C PHE A 95 7.26 11.19 14.80
N TYR A 96 8.31 11.08 13.98
CA TYR A 96 8.22 10.34 12.71
C TYR A 96 7.85 8.88 12.95
N ALA A 97 8.44 8.21 13.94
CA ALA A 97 8.08 6.85 14.28
C ALA A 97 6.60 6.73 14.71
N ARG A 98 6.10 7.70 15.48
CA ARG A 98 4.68 7.75 15.89
C ARG A 98 3.75 7.99 14.70
N LYS A 99 4.07 8.96 13.85
CA LYS A 99 3.34 9.24 12.61
C LYS A 99 3.25 7.99 11.75
N ASN A 100 4.39 7.36 11.44
CA ASN A 100 4.45 6.16 10.62
C ASN A 100 3.65 5.01 11.24
N HIS A 101 3.63 4.89 12.57
CA HIS A 101 2.82 3.90 13.26
C HIS A 101 1.32 4.19 13.09
N GLN A 102 0.88 5.43 13.32
CA GLN A 102 -0.53 5.81 13.19
C GLN A 102 -1.01 5.65 11.74
N GLU A 103 -0.23 6.12 10.77
CA GLU A 103 -0.55 5.95 9.34
C GLU A 103 -0.65 4.47 8.95
N SER A 104 0.22 3.62 9.50
CA SER A 104 0.13 2.17 9.31
C SER A 104 -1.16 1.59 9.91
N VAL A 105 -1.54 2.02 11.11
CA VAL A 105 -2.80 1.60 11.76
C VAL A 105 -4.02 2.06 10.94
N ASP A 106 -4.01 3.30 10.46
CA ASP A 106 -5.11 3.85 9.65
C ASP A 106 -5.20 3.16 8.28
N ALA A 107 -4.06 2.88 7.64
CA ALA A 107 -4.01 2.12 6.39
C ALA A 107 -4.51 0.68 6.57
N PHE A 108 -4.14 0.03 7.67
CA PHE A 108 -4.62 -1.31 8.00
C PHE A 108 -6.14 -1.32 8.23
N LYS A 109 -6.66 -0.33 8.97
CA LYS A 109 -8.09 -0.18 9.20
C LYS A 109 -8.86 0.05 7.89
N LEU A 110 -8.36 0.91 7.02
CA LEU A 110 -8.95 1.16 5.71
C LEU A 110 -8.97 -0.11 4.83
N TYR A 111 -7.89 -0.90 4.88
CA TYR A 111 -7.80 -2.19 4.20
C TYR A 111 -8.86 -3.18 4.72
N GLU A 112 -8.97 -3.34 6.04
CA GLU A 112 -9.97 -4.21 6.69
C GLU A 112 -11.41 -3.78 6.35
N ASP A 113 -11.70 -2.49 6.43
CA ASP A 113 -13.02 -1.94 6.10
C ASP A 113 -13.38 -2.21 4.63
N ARG A 114 -12.42 -2.03 3.71
CA ARG A 114 -12.59 -2.32 2.28
C ARG A 114 -12.81 -3.81 2.04
N LEU A 115 -12.02 -4.66 2.69
CA LEU A 115 -12.13 -6.11 2.56
C LEU A 115 -13.48 -6.61 3.09
N SER A 116 -13.93 -6.10 4.24
CA SER A 116 -15.23 -6.39 4.84
C SER A 116 -16.39 -5.95 3.95
N ALA A 117 -16.31 -4.75 3.35
CA ALA A 117 -17.32 -4.28 2.41
C ALA A 117 -17.41 -5.18 1.17
N ARG A 118 -16.28 -5.64 0.62
CA ARG A 118 -16.24 -6.58 -0.50
C ARG A 118 -16.80 -7.96 -0.13
N ALA A 119 -16.45 -8.46 1.05
CA ALA A 119 -16.97 -9.71 1.59
C ALA A 119 -18.50 -9.68 1.68
N LYS A 120 -19.06 -8.60 2.25
CA LYS A 120 -20.51 -8.37 2.30
C LYS A 120 -21.15 -8.30 0.91
N LEU A 121 -20.55 -7.56 -0.02
CA LEU A 121 -21.05 -7.43 -1.40
C LEU A 121 -21.11 -8.79 -2.13
N TRP A 122 -20.12 -9.65 -1.90
CA TRP A 122 -20.01 -10.95 -2.56
C TRP A 122 -20.70 -12.08 -1.79
N GLY A 123 -21.30 -11.80 -0.61
CA GLY A 123 -21.91 -12.82 0.24
C GLY A 123 -20.93 -13.91 0.69
N THR A 124 -19.69 -13.51 1.00
CA THR A 124 -18.61 -14.41 1.43
C THR A 124 -17.88 -13.83 2.64
N SER A 125 -16.90 -14.56 3.19
CA SER A 125 -16.05 -14.07 4.28
C SER A 125 -14.81 -13.33 3.78
N ALA A 126 -14.31 -12.39 4.59
CA ALA A 126 -13.05 -11.68 4.34
C ALA A 126 -11.89 -12.68 4.11
N ASN A 127 -11.77 -13.68 4.98
CA ASN A 127 -10.77 -14.75 4.88
C ASN A 127 -10.84 -15.49 3.54
N SER A 128 -12.05 -15.73 3.01
CA SER A 128 -12.21 -16.41 1.71
C SER A 128 -11.73 -15.53 0.55
N ILE A 129 -11.98 -14.22 0.63
CA ILE A 129 -11.45 -13.27 -0.35
C ILE A 129 -9.93 -13.23 -0.27
N GLU A 130 -9.34 -13.02 0.90
CA GLU A 130 -7.88 -12.99 1.06
C GLU A 130 -7.22 -14.28 0.58
N TYR A 131 -7.81 -15.43 0.92
CA TYR A 131 -7.34 -16.72 0.46
C TYR A 131 -7.27 -16.79 -1.06
N ARG A 132 -8.39 -16.49 -1.74
CA ARG A 132 -8.47 -16.58 -3.19
C ARG A 132 -7.60 -15.54 -3.87
N GLU A 133 -7.56 -14.31 -3.37
CA GLU A 133 -6.71 -13.25 -3.92
C GLU A 133 -5.23 -13.57 -3.75
N GLY A 134 -4.82 -14.08 -2.59
CA GLY A 134 -3.46 -14.56 -2.34
C GLY A 134 -3.07 -15.66 -3.33
N MET A 135 -3.91 -16.70 -3.44
CA MET A 135 -3.69 -17.81 -4.39
C MET A 135 -3.60 -17.34 -5.86
N VAL A 136 -4.35 -16.32 -6.24
CA VAL A 136 -4.27 -15.74 -7.60
C VAL A 136 -2.96 -14.97 -7.79
N LYS A 137 -2.57 -14.11 -6.84
CA LYS A 137 -1.30 -13.35 -6.91
C LYS A 137 -0.10 -14.27 -7.06
N ASP A 138 -0.08 -15.29 -6.25
CA ASP A 138 0.87 -16.39 -6.25
C ASP A 138 0.96 -17.10 -7.61
N LEU A 139 -0.19 -17.48 -8.16
CA LEU A 139 -0.25 -18.12 -9.48
C LEU A 139 0.26 -17.18 -10.58
N SER A 140 -0.10 -15.89 -10.51
CA SER A 140 0.41 -14.87 -11.44
C SER A 140 1.91 -14.70 -11.31
N ALA A 141 2.45 -14.60 -10.10
CA ALA A 141 3.90 -14.49 -9.89
C ALA A 141 4.66 -15.71 -10.44
N PHE A 142 4.12 -16.92 -10.24
CA PHE A 142 4.67 -18.12 -10.82
C PHE A 142 4.64 -18.09 -12.35
N GLN A 143 3.52 -17.68 -12.95
CA GLN A 143 3.39 -17.55 -14.40
C GLN A 143 4.39 -16.54 -14.96
N ASP A 144 4.51 -15.37 -14.35
CA ASP A 144 5.45 -14.33 -14.77
C ASP A 144 6.90 -14.82 -14.68
N HIS A 145 7.26 -15.49 -13.58
CA HIS A 145 8.58 -16.09 -13.42
C HIS A 145 8.84 -17.17 -14.48
N TYR A 146 7.87 -18.04 -14.74
CA TYR A 146 7.96 -19.06 -15.78
C TYR A 146 8.18 -18.41 -17.15
N HIS A 147 7.35 -17.44 -17.51
CA HIS A 147 7.41 -16.73 -18.77
C HIS A 147 8.74 -15.99 -18.95
N GLN A 148 9.24 -15.33 -17.91
CA GLN A 148 10.54 -14.67 -17.95
C GLN A 148 11.66 -15.66 -18.26
N LYS A 149 11.68 -16.82 -17.58
CA LYS A 149 12.74 -17.82 -17.74
C LYS A 149 12.69 -18.51 -19.11
N ILE A 150 11.50 -18.92 -19.56
CA ILE A 150 11.37 -19.57 -20.88
C ILE A 150 11.68 -18.58 -22.00
N THR A 151 11.23 -17.33 -21.89
CA THR A 151 11.52 -16.28 -22.89
C THR A 151 13.02 -16.06 -23.02
N ALA A 152 13.76 -15.98 -21.91
CA ALA A 152 15.22 -15.83 -21.95
C ALA A 152 15.92 -17.00 -22.68
N LEU A 153 15.43 -18.23 -22.52
CA LEU A 153 15.95 -19.40 -23.24
C LEU A 153 15.59 -19.34 -24.74
N THR A 154 14.34 -19.01 -25.06
CA THR A 154 13.87 -18.89 -26.44
C THR A 154 14.58 -17.76 -27.20
N ASP A 155 14.77 -16.59 -26.59
CA ASP A 155 15.49 -15.47 -27.18
C ASP A 155 16.95 -15.82 -27.48
N ARG A 156 17.60 -16.54 -26.55
CA ARG A 156 18.96 -17.03 -26.74
C ARG A 156 19.03 -18.06 -27.87
N GLN A 157 18.02 -18.93 -27.99
CA GLN A 157 17.92 -19.88 -29.10
C GLN A 157 17.81 -19.15 -30.45
N LEU A 158 16.90 -18.17 -30.54
CA LEU A 158 16.71 -17.35 -31.75
C LEU A 158 18.01 -16.63 -32.14
N PHE A 159 18.70 -16.03 -31.17
CA PHE A 159 19.98 -15.36 -31.38
C PHE A 159 21.05 -16.31 -31.93
N LEU A 160 21.15 -17.53 -31.38
CA LEU A 160 22.13 -18.52 -31.86
C LEU A 160 21.81 -18.98 -33.29
N HIS A 161 20.54 -19.23 -33.61
CA HIS A 161 20.14 -19.58 -34.98
C HIS A 161 20.43 -18.46 -35.98
N ASP A 162 20.13 -17.21 -35.66
CA ASP A 162 20.45 -16.06 -36.52
C ASP A 162 21.97 -15.93 -36.72
N LYS A 163 22.77 -16.15 -35.67
CA LYS A 163 24.23 -16.14 -35.77
C LYS A 163 24.77 -17.24 -36.68
N ILE A 164 24.19 -18.44 -36.64
CA ILE A 164 24.51 -19.56 -37.54
C ILE A 164 24.14 -19.20 -38.98
N LYS A 165 22.93 -18.65 -39.22
CA LYS A 165 22.49 -18.20 -40.56
C LYS A 165 23.44 -17.16 -41.17
N ARG A 166 24.03 -16.29 -40.34
CA ARG A 166 25.04 -15.30 -40.75
C ARG A 166 26.45 -15.87 -40.92
N GLY A 167 26.66 -17.18 -40.74
CA GLY A 167 27.95 -17.85 -40.89
C GLY A 167 29.00 -17.53 -39.81
N LYS A 168 28.61 -16.91 -38.69
CA LYS A 168 29.55 -16.43 -37.66
C LYS A 168 29.88 -17.54 -36.65
N SER A 169 31.12 -18.02 -36.65
CA SER A 169 31.62 -19.00 -35.65
C SER A 169 30.70 -20.22 -35.54
N VAL A 170 30.40 -20.83 -36.70
CA VAL A 170 29.38 -21.88 -36.87
C VAL A 170 29.62 -23.08 -35.93
N HIS A 171 30.85 -23.57 -35.84
CA HIS A 171 31.16 -24.72 -34.98
C HIS A 171 30.87 -24.44 -33.49
N LYS A 172 31.37 -23.31 -32.96
CA LYS A 172 31.17 -22.92 -31.56
C LYS A 172 29.71 -22.64 -31.24
N THR A 173 28.98 -22.01 -32.15
CA THR A 173 27.56 -21.69 -31.98
C THR A 173 26.68 -22.94 -32.01
N ASN A 174 26.98 -23.91 -32.88
CA ASN A 174 26.30 -25.21 -32.87
C ASN A 174 26.50 -25.96 -31.54
N GLN A 175 27.72 -25.96 -30.98
CA GLN A 175 27.94 -26.55 -29.65
C GLN A 175 27.10 -25.86 -28.56
N GLN A 176 26.98 -24.53 -28.61
CA GLN A 176 26.13 -23.77 -27.68
C GLN A 176 24.65 -24.09 -27.86
N LEU A 177 24.20 -24.28 -29.10
CA LEU A 177 22.83 -24.65 -29.42
C LEU A 177 22.46 -26.01 -28.82
N VAL A 178 23.31 -27.03 -29.02
CA VAL A 178 23.10 -28.38 -28.45
C VAL A 178 23.05 -28.33 -26.92
N LYS A 179 23.87 -27.49 -26.28
CA LYS A 179 23.79 -27.28 -24.83
C LYS A 179 22.46 -26.64 -24.43
N LEU A 180 22.03 -25.61 -25.16
CA LEU A 180 20.78 -24.92 -24.89
C LEU A 180 19.56 -25.83 -25.07
N GLU A 181 19.55 -26.71 -26.09
CA GLU A 181 18.50 -27.70 -26.29
C GLU A 181 18.39 -28.67 -25.10
N LYS A 182 19.53 -29.05 -24.49
CA LYS A 182 19.53 -29.83 -23.24
C LYS A 182 18.98 -29.04 -22.06
N GLU A 183 19.38 -27.77 -21.92
CA GLU A 183 18.85 -26.87 -20.87
C GLU A 183 17.32 -26.72 -21.01
N LEU A 184 16.82 -26.57 -22.24
CA LEU A 184 15.40 -26.45 -22.55
C LEU A 184 14.65 -27.77 -22.29
N ALA A 185 15.23 -28.91 -22.63
CA ALA A 185 14.67 -30.23 -22.31
C ALA A 185 14.59 -30.51 -20.81
N GLN A 186 15.51 -29.94 -20.03
CA GLN A 186 15.54 -30.05 -18.56
C GLN A 186 14.74 -28.95 -17.86
N PHE A 187 14.15 -28.01 -18.61
CA PHE A 187 13.48 -26.86 -18.05
C PHE A 187 12.25 -27.27 -17.26
N LYS A 188 12.35 -27.16 -15.94
CA LYS A 188 11.28 -27.39 -14.99
C LYS A 188 11.39 -26.35 -13.88
N ILE A 189 10.31 -25.64 -13.62
CA ILE A 189 10.22 -24.68 -12.51
C ILE A 189 9.24 -25.25 -11.51
N ASP A 190 9.65 -25.26 -10.25
CA ASP A 190 8.79 -25.67 -9.14
C ASP A 190 7.92 -24.49 -8.69
N TYR A 191 6.64 -24.75 -8.44
CA TYR A 191 5.71 -23.74 -7.94
C TYR A 191 6.20 -23.18 -6.61
N PHE A 192 6.61 -24.05 -5.69
CA PHE A 192 7.09 -23.67 -4.36
C PHE A 192 8.38 -22.84 -4.38
N SER A 193 9.09 -22.76 -5.51
CA SER A 193 10.29 -21.91 -5.62
C SER A 193 9.98 -20.42 -5.74
N VAL A 194 8.74 -20.06 -6.09
CA VAL A 194 8.33 -18.66 -6.31
C VAL A 194 7.45 -18.13 -5.17
N MET A 195 6.97 -19.04 -4.34
CA MET A 195 5.83 -18.84 -3.45
C MET A 195 6.30 -18.67 -2.02
N ASP A 196 5.69 -17.74 -1.28
CA ASP A 196 5.96 -17.57 0.16
C ASP A 196 5.01 -18.45 0.98
N ASP A 197 5.53 -19.55 1.50
CA ASP A 197 4.78 -20.50 2.32
C ASP A 197 4.30 -19.91 3.66
N ASN A 198 4.94 -18.82 4.12
CA ASN A 198 4.56 -18.11 5.35
C ASN A 198 3.51 -17.03 5.11
N ALA A 199 3.08 -16.84 3.86
CA ALA A 199 2.09 -15.83 3.53
C ALA A 199 0.76 -16.08 4.27
N SER A 200 0.12 -14.99 4.71
CA SER A 200 -1.02 -15.04 5.62
C SER A 200 -2.22 -15.81 5.05
N HIS A 201 -2.41 -15.76 3.73
CA HIS A 201 -3.56 -16.39 3.07
C HIS A 201 -3.56 -17.92 3.21
N TYR A 202 -2.39 -18.55 3.40
CA TYR A 202 -2.32 -20.00 3.63
C TYR A 202 -2.92 -20.46 4.95
N ARG A 203 -3.05 -19.57 5.93
CA ARG A 203 -3.73 -19.87 7.20
C ARG A 203 -5.18 -20.28 7.01
N TYR A 204 -5.80 -19.81 5.92
CA TYR A 204 -7.22 -20.04 5.64
C TYR A 204 -7.49 -21.19 4.68
N LYS A 205 -6.44 -21.94 4.29
CA LYS A 205 -6.57 -23.07 3.36
C LYS A 205 -7.47 -24.14 3.98
N GLY A 206 -8.55 -24.47 3.28
CA GLY A 206 -9.51 -25.49 3.72
C GLY A 206 -10.55 -25.00 4.72
N HIS A 207 -10.65 -23.69 5.00
CA HIS A 207 -11.79 -23.16 5.73
C HIS A 207 -13.03 -23.12 4.84
N THR A 208 -13.89 -24.13 4.99
CA THR A 208 -15.29 -24.03 4.62
C THR A 208 -15.98 -23.08 5.59
N SER A 209 -16.75 -22.11 5.07
CA SER A 209 -17.54 -21.20 5.92
C SER A 209 -18.44 -21.98 6.87
N ASP A 210 -18.69 -21.44 8.08
CA ASP A 210 -19.55 -22.10 9.06
C ASP A 210 -20.95 -22.35 8.48
N ASP A 211 -21.50 -21.42 7.70
CA ASP A 211 -22.74 -21.60 6.93
C ASP A 211 -22.72 -22.83 6.00
N THR A 212 -21.57 -23.12 5.37
CA THR A 212 -21.41 -24.33 4.55
C THR A 212 -21.37 -25.59 5.40
N LYS A 213 -20.70 -25.56 6.56
CA LYS A 213 -20.74 -26.67 7.51
C LYS A 213 -22.15 -26.87 8.06
N GLU A 214 -22.88 -25.80 8.35
CA GLU A 214 -24.27 -25.86 8.79
C GLU A 214 -25.21 -26.39 7.71
N LEU A 215 -24.97 -26.07 6.44
CA LEU A 215 -25.65 -26.70 5.30
C LEU A 215 -25.40 -28.22 5.26
N GLU A 216 -24.23 -28.68 5.71
CA GLU A 216 -23.95 -30.11 5.82
C GLU A 216 -24.74 -30.82 6.94
N PHE A 217 -25.34 -30.11 7.89
CA PHE A 217 -26.14 -30.71 8.95
C PHE A 217 -27.65 -30.63 8.70
N ARG A 218 -28.11 -30.06 7.57
CA ARG A 218 -29.54 -29.96 7.30
C ARG A 218 -30.16 -31.35 7.05
N PRO A 219 -31.27 -31.71 7.73
CA PRO A 219 -31.86 -33.05 7.67
C PRO A 219 -32.42 -33.42 6.28
N ASN A 220 -32.66 -32.44 5.41
CA ASN A 220 -33.23 -32.63 4.07
C ASN A 220 -32.22 -32.33 2.96
N LYS A 221 -31.05 -32.98 2.97
CA LYS A 221 -30.16 -32.95 1.81
C LYS A 221 -30.84 -33.65 0.64
N ARG A 222 -31.01 -32.95 -0.47
CA ARG A 222 -31.41 -33.60 -1.73
C ARG A 222 -30.27 -34.54 -2.11
N ILE A 223 -30.54 -35.85 -2.11
CA ILE A 223 -29.60 -36.83 -2.63
C ILE A 223 -29.52 -36.59 -4.13
N THR A 224 -28.53 -35.81 -4.57
CA THR A 224 -28.17 -35.76 -5.99
C THR A 224 -27.46 -37.07 -6.31
N PRO A 225 -27.99 -37.91 -7.22
CA PRO A 225 -27.25 -39.08 -7.64
C PRO A 225 -25.90 -38.63 -8.19
N SER A 226 -24.83 -39.27 -7.74
CA SER A 226 -23.49 -39.09 -8.28
C SER A 226 -23.56 -39.29 -9.79
N SER A 227 -23.41 -38.22 -10.55
CA SER A 227 -23.35 -38.26 -12.00
C SER A 227 -22.03 -38.93 -12.40
N THR A 228 -22.02 -40.27 -12.39
CA THR A 228 -21.02 -41.04 -13.12
C THR A 228 -21.25 -40.70 -14.59
N GLY A 229 -20.32 -39.93 -15.16
CA GLY A 229 -20.46 -39.35 -16.48
C GLY A 229 -20.75 -40.41 -17.54
N ILE A 230 -21.99 -40.50 -17.98
CA ILE A 230 -22.37 -41.04 -19.29
C ILE A 230 -23.41 -40.09 -19.88
N SER A 231 -22.95 -39.36 -20.90
CA SER A 231 -23.66 -38.81 -22.05
C SER A 231 -25.20 -38.76 -22.02
N ARG A 232 -25.73 -37.52 -22.07
CA ARG A 232 -26.99 -37.06 -22.71
C ARG A 232 -28.04 -38.16 -23.04
N SER A 233 -29.16 -38.15 -22.32
CA SER A 233 -30.47 -38.32 -22.96
C SER A 233 -31.38 -37.14 -22.60
N HIS A 234 -31.95 -36.54 -23.64
CA HIS A 234 -32.91 -35.46 -23.53
C HIS A 234 -34.30 -36.09 -23.35
N ASP A 235 -34.56 -36.73 -22.21
CA ASP A 235 -35.86 -37.37 -22.01
C ASP A 235 -36.87 -36.39 -21.39
N HIS A 236 -37.93 -36.21 -22.16
CA HIS A 236 -39.02 -35.25 -21.97
C HIS A 236 -39.69 -35.40 -20.60
N ILE A 237 -39.47 -34.42 -19.72
CA ILE A 237 -40.21 -34.31 -18.45
C ILE A 237 -41.66 -33.95 -18.78
N LYS A 238 -42.56 -34.94 -18.77
CA LYS A 238 -44.01 -34.71 -18.78
C LYS A 238 -44.41 -34.05 -17.45
N LYS A 239 -44.82 -32.78 -17.49
CA LYS A 239 -45.47 -32.10 -16.35
C LYS A 239 -46.74 -32.86 -15.98
N ALA A 240 -46.77 -33.48 -14.81
CA ALA A 240 -48.02 -33.97 -14.21
C ALA A 240 -48.86 -32.77 -13.75
N ARG A 241 -50.10 -32.73 -14.24
CA ARG A 241 -51.12 -31.72 -13.93
C ARG A 241 -51.70 -32.02 -12.55
N SER A 242 -51.65 -31.06 -11.64
CA SER A 242 -52.26 -31.17 -10.30
C SER A 242 -53.79 -31.20 -10.43
N ALA A 243 -54.41 -32.32 -10.03
CA ALA A 243 -55.86 -32.40 -9.84
C ALA A 243 -56.20 -32.01 -8.39
N LEU A 244 -57.19 -31.13 -8.28
CA LEU A 244 -57.82 -30.65 -7.06
C LEU A 244 -58.39 -31.81 -6.23
N LEU A 245 -58.27 -31.73 -4.90
CA LEU A 245 -59.24 -32.34 -3.99
C LEU A 245 -59.48 -31.41 -2.80
N ILE A 246 -60.52 -30.58 -2.93
CA ILE A 246 -61.20 -29.96 -1.80
C ILE A 246 -61.97 -31.08 -1.10
N LYS A 247 -61.87 -31.16 0.22
CA LYS A 247 -62.88 -31.81 1.06
C LYS A 247 -63.33 -30.80 2.10
N GLU A 248 -64.58 -30.37 1.97
CA GLU A 248 -65.38 -29.81 3.05
C GLU A 248 -65.85 -30.99 3.92
N ASP A 249 -65.75 -30.80 5.24
CA ASP A 249 -66.79 -31.12 6.22
C ASP A 249 -66.64 -30.09 7.37
#